data_AF-W9QK16-F1
#
_entry.id   AF-W9QK16-F1
#
_cell.length_a   1.000
_cell.length_b   1.000
_cell.length_c   1.000
_cell.angle_alpha   90.00
_cell.angle_beta   90.00
_cell.angle_gamma   90.00
#
_symmetry.space_group_name_H-M   'P 1'
#
loop_
_entity.id
_entity.type
_entity.pdbx_description
1 polymer ?
#
loop_
_entity_poly.entity_id
_entity_poly.type
_entity_poly.pdbx_seq_one_letter_code
_entity_poly.pdbx_strand_id
1 'polypeptide(L)'
;MLYVIVPAAYWLNLYKAKTFPIFSDGLFTSNGQNYNVTAITDSKFHLDLDAYERQGPLHLSTLFAIAYGLNFACLTATIVHVILFNGRQMRELTKSAFQEKKMDVHTRLMRNYEQVPQWWFMSILFVNIVATIFTCQYYNGQLQLPWWGILLACGLAMFFTLPVGVIKATTNQTPGLNVITEYIIGYIYPGYPVANMCFKVYGYISMKQGIAFLQDFKLGHYMKIPPRSMFMAQVVGTIISAFGHLGTAWWLMDTIPDICDRASLPADSPWTCPGDHVFYDASVIWGLVGPRRIFGDLGYYSSINWFFLVGAIAPVLVWLAHKAFPNKHWIGLVNMPVIFGAISNMPPATAVNYTSWVLIGFASGFVAYRYHRGWWSRHNYVLSGALDAGLAFMGVLLYLCLGMEHVGLKWWGNDSEGCPLASCPTQQGVVVKGCPLV
;
A
#
# COMPACT_ATOMS: atom_id res chain seq x y z
N MET A 1 -15.03 6.57 7.27
CA MET A 1 -14.23 7.65 6.66
C MET A 1 -14.65 7.89 5.22
N LEU A 2 -14.58 6.87 4.35
CA LEU A 2 -15.07 6.95 2.98
C LEU A 2 -16.49 7.54 2.85
N TYR A 3 -17.50 6.97 3.52
CA TYR A 3 -18.90 7.40 3.37
C TYR A 3 -19.29 8.72 4.04
N VAL A 4 -18.39 9.33 4.82
CA VAL A 4 -18.70 10.55 5.58
C VAL A 4 -17.77 11.68 5.18
N ILE A 5 -16.45 11.46 5.28
CA ILE A 5 -15.44 12.49 5.07
C ILE A 5 -15.33 12.83 3.58
N VAL A 6 -15.32 11.83 2.69
CA VAL A 6 -15.16 12.06 1.24
C VAL A 6 -16.36 12.82 0.66
N PRO A 7 -17.63 12.40 0.87
CA PRO A 7 -18.79 13.20 0.47
C PRO A 7 -18.82 14.58 1.13
N ALA A 8 -18.55 14.70 2.44
CA ALA A 8 -18.56 16.00 3.11
C ALA A 8 -17.54 16.96 2.49
N ALA A 9 -16.31 16.50 2.24
CA ALA A 9 -15.27 17.30 1.59
C ALA A 9 -15.66 17.69 0.16
N TYR A 10 -16.29 16.77 -0.59
CA TYR A 10 -16.74 17.01 -1.96
C TYR A 10 -17.85 18.06 -2.02
N TRP A 11 -18.89 17.91 -1.19
CA TRP A 11 -20.04 18.82 -1.18
C TRP A 11 -19.70 20.20 -0.61
N LEU A 12 -18.78 20.27 0.35
CA LEU A 12 -18.18 21.53 0.85
C LEU A 12 -17.22 22.16 -0.16
N ASN A 13 -16.98 21.52 -1.31
CA ASN A 13 -16.12 22.00 -2.39
C ASN A 13 -14.68 22.31 -1.94
N LEU A 14 -14.17 21.53 -0.98
CA LEU A 14 -12.78 21.67 -0.52
C LEU A 14 -11.84 21.44 -1.72
N TYR A 15 -10.86 22.31 -1.91
CA TYR A 15 -9.92 22.25 -3.04
C TYR A 15 -10.58 22.25 -4.43
N LYS A 16 -11.75 22.89 -4.59
CA LYS A 16 -12.55 22.86 -5.84
C LYS A 16 -12.94 21.43 -6.28
N ALA A 17 -13.16 20.55 -5.30
CA ALA A 17 -13.49 19.15 -5.46
C ALA A 17 -14.52 18.83 -6.55
N LYS A 18 -15.57 19.67 -6.72
CA LYS A 18 -16.65 19.43 -7.68
C LYS A 18 -16.20 19.43 -9.14
N THR A 19 -15.06 20.06 -9.42
CA THR A 19 -14.43 20.11 -10.75
C THR A 19 -13.89 18.74 -11.18
N PHE A 20 -13.73 17.82 -10.23
CA PHE A 20 -13.15 16.51 -10.44
C PHE A 20 -14.17 15.42 -10.10
N PRO A 21 -13.98 14.20 -10.61
CA PRO A 21 -14.69 13.03 -10.13
C PRO A 21 -14.51 12.84 -8.61
N ILE A 22 -15.56 12.44 -7.91
CA ILE A 22 -15.47 12.13 -6.48
C ILE A 22 -14.55 10.94 -6.23
N PHE A 23 -14.59 9.97 -7.14
CA PHE A 23 -13.80 8.76 -7.14
C PHE A 23 -12.99 8.68 -8.42
N SER A 24 -11.67 8.86 -8.32
CA SER A 24 -10.75 8.61 -9.44
C SER A 24 -9.33 8.45 -8.90
N ASP A 25 -8.57 7.58 -9.53
CA ASP A 25 -7.13 7.44 -9.34
C ASP A 25 -6.29 8.39 -10.22
N GLY A 26 -6.91 9.05 -11.21
CA GLY A 26 -6.22 9.92 -12.15
C GLY A 26 -5.86 11.31 -11.62
N LEU A 27 -5.06 12.01 -12.42
CA LEU A 27 -4.55 13.36 -12.17
C LEU A 27 -5.26 14.37 -13.08
N PHE A 28 -5.56 15.56 -12.58
CA PHE A 28 -6.39 16.54 -13.28
C PHE A 28 -5.75 17.93 -13.39
N THR A 29 -6.10 18.64 -14.47
CA THR A 29 -5.86 20.08 -14.64
C THR A 29 -6.90 20.91 -13.89
N SER A 30 -6.70 22.21 -13.72
CA SER A 30 -7.67 23.08 -13.04
C SER A 30 -9.07 23.08 -13.65
N ASN A 31 -9.20 22.65 -14.91
CA ASN A 31 -10.44 22.64 -15.68
C ASN A 31 -11.15 21.27 -15.65
N GLY A 32 -10.65 20.31 -14.86
CA GLY A 32 -11.25 18.98 -14.73
C GLY A 32 -10.87 17.99 -15.85
N GLN A 33 -10.00 18.38 -16.78
CA GLN A 33 -9.46 17.48 -17.80
C GLN A 33 -8.29 16.66 -17.25
N ASN A 34 -8.07 15.46 -17.81
CA ASN A 34 -6.91 14.63 -17.48
C ASN A 34 -5.61 15.40 -17.66
N TYR A 35 -4.72 15.30 -16.68
CA TYR A 35 -3.44 15.97 -16.70
C TYR A 35 -2.48 15.27 -17.65
N ASN A 36 -1.97 16.01 -18.64
CA ASN A 36 -1.00 15.46 -19.57
C ASN A 36 0.39 15.44 -18.92
N VAL A 37 0.83 14.27 -18.46
CA VAL A 37 2.14 14.10 -17.81
C VAL A 37 3.28 14.14 -18.81
N THR A 38 3.09 13.63 -20.04
CA THR A 38 4.16 13.62 -21.05
C THR A 38 4.50 15.03 -21.54
N ALA A 39 3.54 15.97 -21.46
CA ALA A 39 3.77 17.37 -21.81
C ALA A 39 4.69 18.13 -20.83
N ILE A 40 4.76 17.71 -19.56
CA ILE A 40 5.60 18.34 -18.52
C ILE A 40 6.90 17.57 -18.26
N THR A 41 7.16 16.54 -19.05
CA THR A 41 8.29 15.63 -18.86
C THR A 41 9.25 15.79 -20.03
N ASP A 42 10.53 16.06 -19.74
CA ASP A 42 11.55 16.17 -20.77
C ASP A 42 11.96 14.79 -21.35
N SER A 43 12.79 14.79 -22.40
CA SER A 43 13.32 13.56 -23.03
C SER A 43 14.14 12.66 -22.10
N LYS A 44 14.49 13.13 -20.89
CA LYS A 44 15.25 12.41 -19.86
C LYS A 44 14.39 12.05 -18.64
N PHE A 45 13.06 12.17 -18.75
CA PHE A 45 12.11 11.93 -17.66
C PHE A 45 12.24 12.89 -16.47
N HIS A 46 12.75 14.10 -16.69
CA HIS A 46 12.75 15.17 -15.69
C HIS A 46 11.57 16.13 -15.86
N LEU A 47 11.27 16.85 -14.78
CA LEU A 47 10.24 17.88 -14.79
C LEU A 47 10.72 19.10 -15.58
N ASP A 48 10.00 19.44 -16.65
CA ASP A 48 10.12 20.73 -17.33
C ASP A 48 9.28 21.78 -16.58
N LEU A 49 9.96 22.73 -15.94
CA LEU A 49 9.32 23.76 -15.13
C LEU A 49 8.53 24.75 -15.97
N ASP A 50 9.02 25.11 -17.15
CA ASP A 50 8.34 26.08 -18.02
C ASP A 50 7.05 25.46 -18.58
N ALA A 51 7.10 24.19 -18.96
CA ALA A 51 5.91 23.45 -19.38
C ALA A 51 4.92 23.27 -18.23
N TYR A 52 5.40 22.97 -17.02
CA TYR A 52 4.57 22.84 -15.82
C TYR A 52 3.86 24.15 -15.46
N GLU A 53 4.56 25.29 -15.52
CA GLU A 53 3.96 26.60 -15.25
C GLU A 53 2.90 26.99 -16.30
N ARG A 54 3.07 26.59 -17.56
CA ARG A 54 2.07 26.81 -18.62
C ARG A 54 0.82 25.94 -18.45
N GLN A 55 0.99 24.67 -18.09
CA GLN A 55 -0.13 23.75 -17.90
C GLN A 55 -0.86 23.98 -16.56
N GLY A 56 -0.15 24.52 -15.58
CA GLY A 56 -0.67 24.83 -14.26
C GLY A 56 -0.54 23.67 -13.25
N PRO A 57 -0.93 23.93 -11.99
CA PRO A 57 -0.75 22.99 -10.90
C PRO A 57 -1.59 21.72 -11.10
N LEU A 58 -1.07 20.63 -10.58
CA LEU A 58 -1.71 19.33 -10.63
C LEU A 58 -2.78 19.23 -9.54
N HIS A 59 -3.97 18.76 -9.91
CA HIS A 59 -5.08 18.53 -9.01
C HIS A 59 -5.38 17.04 -8.83
N LEU A 60 -5.76 16.69 -7.61
CA LEU A 60 -6.12 15.34 -7.18
C LEU A 60 -7.63 15.24 -6.96
N SER A 61 -8.19 14.05 -7.19
CA SER A 61 -9.55 13.73 -6.77
C SER A 61 -9.70 13.85 -5.24
N THR A 62 -10.93 14.07 -4.78
CA THR A 62 -11.21 14.24 -3.34
C THR A 62 -10.86 12.98 -2.55
N LEU A 63 -11.19 11.82 -3.10
CA LEU A 63 -10.81 10.53 -2.53
C LEU A 63 -9.31 10.40 -2.40
N PHE A 64 -8.56 10.69 -3.47
CA PHE A 64 -7.11 10.46 -3.49
C PHE A 64 -6.38 11.39 -2.51
N ALA A 65 -6.80 12.66 -2.44
CA ALA A 65 -6.28 13.62 -1.47
C ALA A 65 -6.53 13.19 -0.01
N ILE A 66 -7.75 12.73 0.31
CA ILE A 66 -8.09 12.25 1.67
C ILE A 66 -7.37 10.94 1.99
N ALA A 67 -7.20 10.05 0.99
CA ALA A 67 -6.43 8.82 1.15
C ALA A 67 -4.98 9.11 1.53
N TYR A 68 -4.32 10.08 0.90
CA TYR A 68 -2.97 10.50 1.31
C TYR A 68 -2.95 11.07 2.74
N GLY A 69 -3.89 11.95 3.09
CA GLY A 69 -4.00 12.47 4.46
C GLY A 69 -4.16 11.36 5.50
N LEU A 70 -5.02 10.38 5.25
CA LEU A 70 -5.21 9.26 6.15
C LEU A 70 -3.98 8.34 6.23
N ASN A 71 -3.23 8.17 5.13
CA ASN A 71 -1.95 7.48 5.17
C ASN A 71 -0.90 8.22 6.02
N PHE A 72 -0.85 9.56 5.97
CA PHE A 72 0.01 10.36 6.86
C PHE A 72 -0.36 10.18 8.33
N ALA A 73 -1.66 10.23 8.63
CA ALA A 73 -2.14 10.00 9.98
C ALA A 73 -1.85 8.58 10.47
N CYS A 74 -2.00 7.58 9.61
CA CYS A 74 -1.70 6.18 9.91
C CYS A 74 -0.21 5.98 10.27
N LEU A 75 0.69 6.64 9.55
CA LEU A 75 2.14 6.55 9.79
C LEU A 75 2.52 7.07 11.18
N THR A 76 2.17 8.31 11.51
CA THR A 76 2.52 8.88 12.82
C THR A 76 1.76 8.19 13.94
N ALA A 77 0.51 7.79 13.70
CA ALA A 77 -0.24 6.98 14.65
C ALA A 77 0.46 5.66 14.93
N THR A 78 1.04 5.00 13.92
CA THR A 78 1.77 3.73 14.07
C THR A 78 2.92 3.87 15.06
N ILE A 79 3.77 4.88 14.87
CA ILE A 79 4.92 5.14 15.75
C ILE A 79 4.44 5.43 17.17
N VAL A 80 3.51 6.38 17.34
CA VAL A 80 3.07 6.82 18.66
C VAL A 80 2.30 5.73 19.40
N HIS A 81 1.42 4.99 18.70
CA HIS A 81 0.66 3.89 19.30
C HIS A 81 1.58 2.78 19.80
N VAL A 82 2.56 2.36 18.98
CA VAL A 82 3.52 1.32 19.37
C VAL A 82 4.38 1.77 20.55
N ILE A 83 4.82 3.03 20.59
CA ILE A 83 5.60 3.57 21.72
C ILE A 83 4.77 3.59 23.01
N LEU A 84 3.52 4.06 22.96
CA LEU A 84 2.68 4.23 24.15
C LEU A 84 2.12 2.92 24.71
N PHE A 85 1.61 2.04 23.85
CA PHE A 85 0.92 0.82 24.26
C PHE A 85 1.87 -0.37 24.38
N ASN A 86 2.86 -0.49 23.47
CA ASN A 86 3.75 -1.64 23.41
C ASN A 86 5.19 -1.32 23.83
N GLY A 87 5.56 -0.06 24.03
CA GLY A 87 6.95 0.38 24.28
C GLY A 87 7.63 -0.33 25.44
N ARG A 88 6.94 -0.47 26.57
CA ARG A 88 7.48 -1.17 27.75
C ARG A 88 7.70 -2.65 27.47
N GLN A 89 6.70 -3.31 26.90
CA GLN A 89 6.77 -4.72 26.55
C GLN A 89 7.87 -4.99 25.51
N MET A 90 8.01 -4.12 24.50
CA MET A 90 9.08 -4.20 23.52
C MET A 90 10.45 -4.09 24.19
N ARG A 91 10.67 -3.10 25.06
CA ARG A 91 11.96 -2.94 25.76
C ARG A 91 12.32 -4.17 26.59
N GLU A 92 11.33 -4.73 27.29
CA GLU A 92 11.51 -5.96 28.08
C GLU A 92 11.79 -7.17 27.19
N LEU A 93 11.06 -7.32 26.08
CA LEU A 93 11.25 -8.40 25.11
C LEU A 93 12.60 -8.31 24.41
N THR A 94 12.98 -7.14 23.90
CA THR A 94 14.30 -6.90 23.30
C THR A 94 15.41 -7.23 24.30
N LYS A 95 15.31 -6.75 25.55
CA LYS A 95 16.29 -7.09 26.60
C LYS A 95 16.34 -8.58 26.89
N SER A 96 15.19 -9.26 26.91
CA SER A 96 15.11 -10.70 27.15
C SER A 96 15.63 -11.54 25.98
N ALA A 97 15.47 -11.07 24.74
CA ALA A 97 15.97 -11.73 23.54
C ALA A 97 17.51 -11.72 23.52
N PHE A 98 18.13 -10.61 23.92
CA PHE A 98 19.58 -10.52 24.09
C PHE A 98 20.11 -11.29 25.32
N GLN A 99 19.23 -11.71 26.24
CA GLN A 99 19.60 -12.42 27.47
C GLN A 99 19.13 -13.89 27.51
N GLU A 100 18.53 -14.41 26.43
CA GLU A 100 17.99 -15.78 26.28
C GLU A 100 17.07 -16.28 27.43
N LYS A 101 16.44 -15.38 28.19
CA LYS A 101 15.86 -15.73 29.51
C LYS A 101 14.49 -16.43 29.49
N LYS A 102 13.75 -16.44 28.36
CA LYS A 102 12.42 -17.06 28.29
C LYS A 102 12.33 -18.05 27.14
N MET A 103 12.44 -19.34 27.46
CA MET A 103 12.16 -20.42 26.53
C MET A 103 10.71 -20.86 26.66
N ASP A 104 9.94 -20.72 25.58
CA ASP A 104 8.62 -21.33 25.47
C ASP A 104 8.74 -22.83 25.10
N VAL A 105 7.61 -23.54 25.17
CA VAL A 105 7.56 -24.98 24.82
C VAL A 105 7.98 -25.21 23.38
N HIS A 106 7.61 -24.30 22.47
CA HIS A 106 7.97 -24.44 21.06
C HIS A 106 9.48 -24.31 20.83
N THR A 107 10.14 -23.37 21.50
CA THR A 107 11.60 -23.17 21.48
C THR A 107 12.33 -24.36 22.07
N ARG A 108 11.80 -24.95 23.16
CA ARG A 108 12.37 -26.17 23.75
C ARG A 108 12.36 -27.33 22.74
N LEU A 109 11.24 -27.54 22.05
CA LEU A 109 11.12 -28.58 21.02
C LEU A 109 11.98 -28.28 19.77
N MET A 110 12.14 -27.01 19.42
CA MET A 110 12.94 -26.58 18.26
C MET A 110 14.45 -26.63 18.51
N ARG A 111 14.90 -26.80 19.76
CA ARG A 111 16.32 -26.87 20.11
C ARG A 111 17.05 -28.06 19.48
N ASN A 112 16.31 -29.10 19.10
CA ASN A 112 16.86 -30.26 18.41
C ASN A 112 17.24 -29.94 16.95
N TYR A 113 16.77 -28.82 16.39
CA TYR A 113 17.11 -28.41 15.04
C TYR A 113 18.21 -27.34 15.04
N GLU A 114 19.14 -27.48 14.11
CA GLU A 114 20.18 -26.47 13.91
C GLU A 114 19.56 -25.15 13.45
N GLN A 115 19.92 -24.07 14.15
CA GLN A 115 19.49 -22.74 13.77
C GLN A 115 20.17 -22.31 12.45
N VAL A 116 19.52 -21.37 11.75
CA VAL A 116 20.11 -20.76 10.56
C VAL A 116 21.24 -19.84 11.02
N PRO A 117 22.47 -20.02 10.52
CA PRO A 117 23.57 -19.13 10.86
C PRO A 117 23.24 -17.69 10.47
N GLN A 118 23.49 -16.73 11.36
CA GLN A 118 23.21 -15.32 11.11
C GLN A 118 23.94 -14.79 9.86
N TRP A 119 25.12 -15.35 9.55
CA TRP A 119 25.90 -14.96 8.37
C TRP A 119 25.18 -15.24 7.04
N TRP A 120 24.22 -16.18 6.97
CA TRP A 120 23.42 -16.40 5.75
C TRP A 120 22.59 -15.17 5.42
N PHE A 121 21.91 -14.60 6.43
CA PHE A 121 21.13 -13.38 6.30
C PHE A 121 22.02 -12.18 5.94
N MET A 122 23.14 -12.02 6.64
CA MET A 122 24.05 -10.91 6.41
C MET A 122 24.70 -10.99 5.02
N SER A 123 24.99 -12.20 4.53
CA SER A 123 25.55 -12.40 3.19
C SER A 123 24.54 -12.05 2.10
N ILE A 124 23.29 -12.51 2.23
CA ILE A 124 22.22 -12.13 1.28
C ILE A 124 22.00 -10.62 1.30
N LEU A 125 21.94 -10.00 2.48
CA LEU A 125 21.77 -8.56 2.61
C LEU A 125 22.92 -7.79 1.95
N PHE A 126 24.17 -8.18 2.23
CA PHE A 126 25.35 -7.54 1.66
C PHE A 126 25.40 -7.67 0.14
N VAL A 127 25.20 -8.88 -0.39
CA VAL A 127 25.19 -9.15 -1.83
C VAL A 127 24.08 -8.34 -2.52
N ASN A 128 22.87 -8.29 -1.95
CA ASN A 128 21.77 -7.51 -2.51
C ASN A 128 22.06 -6.00 -2.51
N ILE A 129 22.61 -5.45 -1.43
CA ILE A 129 22.95 -4.02 -1.36
C ILE A 129 24.02 -3.67 -2.40
N VAL A 130 25.08 -4.49 -2.51
CA VAL A 130 26.15 -4.26 -3.48
C VAL A 130 25.63 -4.37 -4.91
N ALA A 131 24.85 -5.42 -5.23
CA ALA A 131 24.24 -5.60 -6.55
C ALA A 131 23.30 -4.45 -6.90
N THR A 132 22.51 -3.97 -5.94
CA THR A 132 21.60 -2.82 -6.12
C THR A 132 22.37 -1.53 -6.38
N ILE A 133 23.42 -1.23 -5.59
CA ILE A 133 24.27 -0.05 -5.80
C ILE A 133 24.95 -0.11 -7.17
N PHE A 134 25.49 -1.27 -7.54
CA PHE A 134 26.10 -1.47 -8.85
C PHE A 134 25.10 -1.23 -9.99
N THR A 135 23.89 -1.78 -9.88
CA THR A 135 22.84 -1.65 -10.90
C THR A 135 22.40 -0.19 -11.06
N CYS A 136 22.14 0.52 -9.96
CA CYS A 136 21.79 1.94 -9.99
C CYS A 136 22.91 2.82 -10.56
N GLN A 137 24.18 2.51 -10.26
CA GLN A 137 25.31 3.28 -10.77
C GLN A 137 25.62 2.99 -12.24
N TYR A 138 25.50 1.73 -12.67
CA TYR A 138 25.74 1.33 -14.05
C TYR A 138 24.63 1.82 -14.99
N TYR A 139 23.37 1.64 -14.59
CA TYR A 139 22.19 2.11 -15.32
C TYR A 139 21.71 3.50 -14.86
N ASN A 140 22.63 4.38 -14.47
CA ASN A 140 22.28 5.69 -13.92
C ASN A 140 21.43 6.54 -14.89
N GLY A 141 21.62 6.35 -16.21
CA GLY A 141 20.79 7.02 -17.22
C GLY A 141 19.31 6.63 -17.20
N GLN A 142 18.96 5.46 -16.64
CA GLN A 142 17.59 4.97 -16.56
C GLN A 142 17.03 5.02 -15.13
N LEU A 143 17.78 4.51 -14.14
CA LEU A 143 17.30 4.39 -12.76
C LEU A 143 17.42 5.69 -11.95
N GLN A 144 18.41 6.53 -12.29
CA GLN A 144 18.61 7.88 -11.74
C GLN A 144 18.73 7.99 -10.20
N LEU A 145 18.79 6.87 -9.48
CA LEU A 145 18.88 6.82 -8.02
C LEU A 145 20.37 6.78 -7.60
N PRO A 146 20.87 7.77 -6.85
CA PRO A 146 22.25 7.76 -6.36
C PRO A 146 22.46 6.71 -5.26
N TRP A 147 23.72 6.28 -5.08
CA TRP A 147 24.12 5.26 -4.11
C TRP A 147 23.66 5.53 -2.67
N TRP A 148 23.65 6.80 -2.23
CA TRP A 148 23.22 7.18 -0.88
C TRP A 148 21.72 6.96 -0.68
N GLY A 149 20.92 7.05 -1.75
CA GLY A 149 19.48 6.82 -1.71
C GLY A 149 19.16 5.37 -1.34
N ILE A 150 19.96 4.40 -1.81
CA ILE A 150 19.80 2.99 -1.47
C ILE A 150 20.08 2.75 0.02
N LEU A 151 21.18 3.32 0.54
CA LEU A 151 21.51 3.21 1.96
C LEU A 151 20.44 3.84 2.86
N LEU A 152 19.90 4.98 2.45
CA LEU A 152 18.80 5.64 3.14
C LEU A 152 17.52 4.78 3.12
N ALA A 153 17.19 4.17 1.97
CA ALA A 153 16.04 3.25 1.85
C ALA A 153 16.19 2.04 2.79
N CYS A 154 17.38 1.42 2.84
CA CYS A 154 17.67 0.35 3.79
C CYS A 154 17.53 0.80 5.25
N GLY A 155 18.02 2.00 5.59
CA GLY A 155 17.88 2.60 6.92
C GLY A 155 16.42 2.77 7.33
N LEU A 156 15.59 3.30 6.44
CA LEU A 156 14.14 3.45 6.68
C LEU A 156 13.45 2.10 6.83
N ALA A 157 13.75 1.13 5.95
CA ALA A 157 13.19 -0.21 6.04
C ALA A 157 13.51 -0.85 7.40
N MET A 158 14.76 -0.78 7.86
CA MET A 158 15.16 -1.31 9.17
C MET A 158 14.41 -0.63 10.33
N PHE A 159 14.30 0.70 10.30
CA PHE A 159 13.61 1.45 11.36
C PHE A 159 12.12 1.08 11.46
N PHE A 160 11.42 1.05 10.32
CA PHE A 160 9.98 0.82 10.32
C PHE A 160 9.57 -0.66 10.38
N THR A 161 10.48 -1.60 10.11
CA THR A 161 10.20 -3.04 10.21
C THR A 161 9.65 -3.41 11.59
N LEU A 162 10.24 -2.88 12.66
CA LEU A 162 9.85 -3.22 14.03
C LEU A 162 8.44 -2.67 14.40
N PRO A 163 8.15 -1.35 14.28
CA PRO A 163 6.81 -0.84 14.57
C PRO A 163 5.70 -1.47 13.72
N VAL A 164 5.92 -1.61 12.41
CA VAL A 164 4.94 -2.21 11.50
C VAL A 164 4.76 -3.69 11.81
N GLY A 165 5.85 -4.40 12.14
CA GLY A 165 5.82 -5.79 12.58
C GLY A 165 4.99 -6.01 13.85
N VAL A 166 5.07 -5.10 14.83
CA VAL A 166 4.26 -5.16 16.06
C VAL A 166 2.78 -4.95 15.77
N ILE A 167 2.44 -3.99 14.91
CA ILE A 167 1.05 -3.79 14.49
C ILE A 167 0.54 -5.02 13.75
N LYS A 168 1.29 -5.53 12.76
CA LYS A 168 0.90 -6.76 12.06
C LYS A 168 0.71 -7.93 13.02
N ALA A 169 1.60 -8.10 14.00
CA ALA A 169 1.51 -9.17 14.98
C ALA A 169 0.27 -9.08 15.89
N THR A 170 -0.25 -7.88 16.13
CA THR A 170 -1.40 -7.65 17.04
C THR A 170 -2.73 -7.52 16.32
N THR A 171 -2.75 -6.94 15.12
CA THR A 171 -3.99 -6.60 14.39
C THR A 171 -4.13 -7.32 13.05
N ASN A 172 -3.10 -8.06 12.63
CA ASN A 172 -2.99 -8.68 11.31
C ASN A 172 -3.11 -7.68 10.15
N GLN A 173 -2.87 -6.39 10.40
CA GLN A 173 -2.86 -5.33 9.41
C GLN A 173 -1.45 -4.76 9.24
N THR A 174 -1.06 -4.48 8.00
CA THR A 174 0.23 -3.86 7.67
C THR A 174 0.02 -2.45 7.15
N PRO A 175 0.20 -1.42 8.00
CA PRO A 175 0.27 -0.04 7.54
C PRO A 175 1.25 0.11 6.37
N GLY A 176 0.81 0.72 5.28
CA GLY A 176 1.64 0.97 4.10
C GLY A 176 2.63 2.13 4.34
N LEU A 177 3.92 1.92 4.09
CA LEU A 177 4.94 2.99 4.14
C LEU A 177 5.23 3.61 2.78
N ASN A 178 4.50 3.22 1.74
CA ASN A 178 4.66 3.72 0.38
C ASN A 178 4.84 5.24 0.36
N VAL A 179 3.90 5.92 1.00
CA VAL A 179 3.81 7.38 0.91
C VAL A 179 4.96 8.07 1.65
N ILE A 180 5.45 7.54 2.79
CA ILE A 180 6.55 8.19 3.51
C ILE A 180 7.89 8.02 2.79
N THR A 181 8.12 6.86 2.18
CA THR A 181 9.35 6.64 1.39
C THR A 181 9.38 7.61 0.21
N GLU A 182 8.24 7.78 -0.46
CA GLU A 182 8.09 8.71 -1.58
C GLU A 182 8.18 10.18 -1.15
N TYR A 183 7.60 10.52 0.00
CA TYR A 183 7.66 11.86 0.58
C TYR A 183 9.10 12.29 0.91
N ILE A 184 9.88 11.40 1.56
CA ILE A 184 11.25 11.72 1.97
C ILE A 184 12.16 11.92 0.75
N ILE A 185 12.18 10.97 -0.18
CA ILE A 185 13.06 11.07 -1.34
C ILE A 185 12.61 12.17 -2.30
N GLY A 186 11.30 12.38 -2.46
CA GLY A 186 10.77 13.48 -3.27
C GLY A 186 11.16 14.86 -2.73
N TYR A 187 11.37 15.00 -1.42
CA TYR A 187 11.82 16.28 -0.84
C TYR A 187 13.34 16.48 -0.98
N ILE A 188 14.13 15.40 -0.84
CA ILE A 188 15.60 15.45 -0.90
C ILE A 188 16.09 15.49 -2.36
N TYR A 189 15.43 14.76 -3.25
CA TYR A 189 15.81 14.55 -4.65
C TYR A 189 14.58 14.70 -5.58
N PRO A 190 13.99 15.91 -5.67
CA PRO A 190 12.82 16.18 -6.52
C PRO A 190 13.18 16.17 -8.01
N GLY A 191 12.19 15.90 -8.86
CA GLY A 191 12.32 15.96 -10.32
C GLY A 191 12.69 14.64 -10.98
N TYR A 192 12.88 13.57 -10.19
CA TYR A 192 13.29 12.25 -10.65
C TYR A 192 12.25 11.19 -10.28
N PRO A 193 11.22 10.96 -11.13
CA PRO A 193 10.15 10.00 -10.85
C PRO A 193 10.65 8.56 -10.75
N VAL A 194 11.59 8.16 -11.62
CA VAL A 194 12.13 6.78 -11.61
C VAL A 194 12.93 6.52 -10.34
N ALA A 195 13.76 7.48 -9.91
CA ALA A 195 14.50 7.38 -8.66
C ALA A 195 13.55 7.23 -7.46
N ASN A 196 12.45 7.99 -7.44
CA ASN A 196 11.41 7.88 -6.42
C ASN A 196 10.74 6.49 -6.40
N MET A 197 10.41 5.92 -7.56
CA MET A 197 9.87 4.56 -7.67
C MET A 197 10.86 3.53 -7.13
N CYS A 198 12.14 3.60 -7.52
CA CYS A 198 13.17 2.70 -7.02
C CYS A 198 13.32 2.79 -5.49
N PHE A 199 13.37 4.01 -4.94
CA PHE A 199 13.49 4.22 -3.50
C PHE A 199 12.29 3.63 -2.73
N LYS A 200 11.07 3.78 -3.24
CA LYS A 200 9.86 3.17 -2.68
C LYS A 200 9.95 1.64 -2.69
N VAL A 201 10.38 1.03 -3.79
CA VAL A 201 10.53 -0.43 -3.89
C VAL A 201 11.56 -0.93 -2.86
N TYR A 202 12.74 -0.32 -2.80
CA TYR A 202 13.79 -0.73 -1.85
C TYR A 202 13.44 -0.43 -0.38
N GLY A 203 12.67 0.62 -0.10
CA GLY A 203 12.29 1.00 1.26
C GLY A 203 11.09 0.19 1.78
N TYR A 204 9.99 0.15 1.02
CA TYR A 204 8.73 -0.44 1.47
C TYR A 204 8.60 -1.92 1.13
N ILE A 205 8.89 -2.35 -0.11
CA ILE A 205 8.70 -3.75 -0.52
C ILE A 205 9.67 -4.65 0.22
N SER A 206 10.93 -4.23 0.42
CA SER A 206 11.89 -4.97 1.23
C SER A 206 11.43 -5.15 2.68
N MET A 207 10.82 -4.13 3.29
CA MET A 207 10.21 -4.27 4.61
C MET A 207 9.03 -5.26 4.58
N LYS A 208 8.10 -5.11 3.63
CA LYS A 208 6.94 -6.01 3.49
C LYS A 208 7.38 -7.46 3.35
N GLN A 209 8.39 -7.71 2.52
CA GLN A 209 8.98 -9.03 2.33
C GLN A 209 9.65 -9.53 3.62
N GLY A 210 10.40 -8.69 4.33
CA GLY A 210 10.99 -9.05 5.62
C GLY A 210 9.95 -9.48 6.66
N ILE A 211 8.80 -8.79 6.71
CA ILE A 211 7.71 -9.17 7.62
C ILE A 211 7.00 -10.46 7.18
N ALA A 212 6.82 -10.68 5.86
CA ALA A 212 6.29 -11.94 5.34
C ALA A 212 7.21 -13.12 5.66
N PHE A 213 8.51 -12.94 5.43
CA PHE A 213 9.55 -13.89 5.79
C PHE A 213 9.50 -14.27 7.28
N LEU A 214 9.39 -13.27 8.18
CA LEU A 214 9.23 -13.52 9.62
C LEU A 214 7.94 -14.28 9.97
N GLN A 215 6.85 -13.99 9.28
CA GLN A 215 5.58 -14.70 9.46
C GLN A 215 5.72 -16.18 9.12
N ASP A 216 6.43 -16.49 8.04
CA ASP A 216 6.69 -17.86 7.61
C ASP A 216 7.61 -18.60 8.59
N PHE A 217 8.67 -17.94 9.09
CA PHE A 217 9.51 -18.51 10.15
C PHE A 217 8.71 -18.85 11.41
N LYS A 218 7.76 -17.98 11.79
CA LYS A 218 6.87 -18.21 12.93
C LYS A 218 5.95 -19.42 12.68
N LEU A 219 5.39 -19.54 11.48
CA LEU A 219 4.59 -20.71 11.08
C LEU A 219 5.43 -22.00 11.15
N GLY A 220 6.64 -21.99 10.57
CA GLY A 220 7.57 -23.13 10.63
C GLY A 220 7.94 -23.53 12.06
N HIS A 221 8.13 -22.55 12.95
CA HIS A 221 8.40 -22.76 14.37
C HIS A 221 7.23 -23.46 15.10
N TYR A 222 5.99 -23.14 14.72
CA TYR A 222 4.79 -23.81 15.24
C TYR A 222 4.62 -25.21 14.67
N MET A 223 4.88 -25.39 13.37
CA MET A 223 4.76 -26.68 12.67
C MET A 223 5.95 -27.63 12.87
N LYS A 224 7.00 -27.20 13.58
CA LYS A 224 8.23 -27.99 13.82
C LYS A 224 9.01 -28.34 12.57
N ILE A 225 8.99 -27.43 11.59
CA ILE A 225 9.79 -27.51 10.38
C ILE A 225 11.22 -27.04 10.70
N PRO A 226 12.28 -27.78 10.30
CA PRO A 226 13.66 -27.35 10.51
C PRO A 226 13.93 -25.93 9.95
N PRO A 227 14.55 -25.01 10.73
CA PRO A 227 14.74 -23.62 10.31
C PRO A 227 15.55 -23.45 9.01
N ARG A 228 16.56 -24.30 8.78
CA ARG A 228 17.38 -24.26 7.57
C ARG A 228 16.60 -24.66 6.32
N SER A 229 15.77 -25.69 6.41
CA SER A 229 14.90 -26.09 5.30
C SER A 229 13.89 -25.00 5.00
N MET A 230 13.35 -24.36 6.04
CA MET A 230 12.42 -23.24 5.90
C MET A 230 13.06 -22.03 5.22
N PHE A 231 14.30 -21.69 5.60
CA PHE A 231 15.09 -20.65 4.94
C PHE A 231 15.30 -20.95 3.45
N MET A 232 15.78 -22.15 3.13
CA MET A 232 16.06 -22.55 1.74
C MET A 232 14.79 -22.55 0.88
N ALA A 233 13.67 -23.04 1.41
CA ALA A 233 12.39 -23.02 0.71
C ALA A 233 11.94 -21.59 0.38
N GLN A 234 12.07 -20.65 1.32
CA GLN A 234 11.70 -19.25 1.09
C GLN A 234 12.62 -18.56 0.10
N VAL A 235 13.94 -18.76 0.20
CA VAL A 235 14.92 -18.15 -0.73
C VAL A 235 14.72 -18.67 -2.15
N VAL A 236 14.64 -19.99 -2.33
CA VAL A 236 14.42 -20.62 -3.64
C VAL A 236 13.06 -20.22 -4.20
N GLY A 237 12.00 -20.24 -3.38
CA GLY A 237 10.66 -19.82 -3.79
C GLY A 237 10.62 -18.35 -4.22
N THR A 238 11.36 -17.47 -3.53
CA THR A 238 11.47 -16.05 -3.91
C THR A 238 12.17 -15.88 -5.26
N ILE A 239 13.24 -16.64 -5.52
CA ILE A 239 13.97 -16.60 -6.79
C ILE A 239 13.07 -17.08 -7.94
N ILE A 240 12.41 -18.22 -7.78
CA ILE A 240 11.48 -18.77 -8.79
C ILE A 240 10.34 -17.77 -9.05
N SER A 241 9.77 -17.22 -7.99
CA SER A 241 8.72 -16.20 -8.09
C SER A 241 9.19 -14.96 -8.84
N ALA A 242 10.41 -14.46 -8.56
CA ALA A 242 10.95 -13.28 -9.24
C ALA A 242 11.10 -13.50 -10.75
N PHE A 243 11.65 -14.64 -11.17
CA PHE A 243 11.77 -14.97 -12.59
C PHE A 243 10.41 -15.23 -13.24
N GLY A 244 9.48 -15.88 -12.53
CA GLY A 244 8.12 -16.12 -13.02
C GLY A 244 7.36 -14.81 -13.26
N HIS A 245 7.39 -13.88 -12.30
CA HIS A 245 6.75 -12.57 -12.47
C HIS A 245 7.39 -11.76 -13.60
N LEU A 246 8.72 -11.77 -13.71
CA LEU A 246 9.43 -11.07 -14.79
C LEU A 246 9.06 -11.67 -16.15
N GLY A 247 9.10 -12.99 -16.29
CA GLY A 247 8.75 -13.68 -17.53
C GLY A 247 7.31 -13.40 -17.97
N THR A 248 6.35 -13.49 -17.05
CA THR A 248 4.94 -13.18 -17.34
C THR A 248 4.75 -11.71 -17.71
N ALA A 249 5.41 -10.77 -17.03
CA ALA A 249 5.30 -9.36 -17.35
C ALA A 249 5.82 -9.06 -18.77
N TRP A 250 6.99 -9.59 -19.13
CA TRP A 250 7.55 -9.44 -20.48
C TRP A 250 6.66 -10.07 -21.55
N TRP A 251 6.17 -11.29 -21.30
CA TRP A 251 5.27 -11.98 -22.21
C TRP A 251 3.98 -11.19 -22.45
N LEU A 252 3.40 -10.63 -21.39
CA LEU A 252 2.16 -9.87 -21.48
C LEU A 252 2.33 -8.55 -22.23
N MET A 253 3.43 -7.83 -22.00
CA MET A 253 3.76 -6.60 -22.72
C MET A 253 4.02 -6.81 -24.21
N ASP A 254 4.55 -7.98 -24.60
CA ASP A 254 4.80 -8.32 -26.01
C ASP A 254 3.53 -8.81 -26.72
N THR A 255 2.65 -9.50 -26.00
CA THR A 255 1.47 -10.15 -26.61
C THR A 255 0.25 -9.21 -26.70
N ILE A 256 0.07 -8.31 -25.73
CA ILE A 256 -1.14 -7.47 -25.63
C ILE A 256 -0.81 -6.04 -26.06
N PRO A 257 -1.34 -5.57 -27.21
CA PRO A 257 -1.15 -4.19 -27.64
C PRO A 257 -1.87 -3.23 -26.68
N ASP A 258 -1.26 -2.07 -26.44
CA ASP A 258 -1.80 -0.97 -25.63
C ASP A 258 -2.22 -1.39 -24.20
N ILE A 259 -1.53 -2.38 -23.62
CA ILE A 259 -1.75 -2.80 -22.24
C ILE A 259 -1.61 -1.61 -21.28
N CYS A 260 -2.52 -1.51 -20.32
CA CYS A 260 -2.63 -0.41 -19.36
C CYS A 260 -3.04 0.96 -19.93
N ASP A 261 -3.24 1.11 -21.26
CA ASP A 261 -3.77 2.35 -21.84
C ASP A 261 -5.31 2.36 -21.87
N ARG A 262 -5.90 2.94 -20.84
CA ARG A 262 -7.36 3.03 -20.69
C ARG A 262 -8.07 3.81 -21.81
N ALA A 263 -7.35 4.65 -22.57
CA ALA A 263 -7.95 5.44 -23.64
C ALA A 263 -8.07 4.65 -24.95
N SER A 264 -7.12 3.75 -25.19
CA SER A 264 -7.04 2.92 -26.40
C SER A 264 -7.76 1.58 -26.23
N LEU A 265 -7.89 1.09 -25.00
CA LEU A 265 -8.57 -0.16 -24.69
C LEU A 265 -10.11 -0.07 -24.80
N PRO A 266 -10.78 -1.15 -25.22
CA PRO A 266 -12.24 -1.27 -25.11
C PRO A 266 -12.71 -1.10 -23.66
N ALA A 267 -13.91 -0.53 -23.49
CA ALA A 267 -14.48 -0.24 -22.16
C ALA A 267 -14.59 -1.47 -21.25
N ASP A 268 -14.76 -2.66 -21.83
CA ASP A 268 -14.89 -3.94 -21.11
C ASP A 268 -13.55 -4.71 -21.00
N SER A 269 -12.42 -4.09 -21.36
CA SER A 269 -11.11 -4.74 -21.33
C SER A 269 -10.63 -4.98 -19.89
N PRO A 270 -10.16 -6.19 -19.55
CA PRO A 270 -9.58 -6.47 -18.24
C PRO A 270 -8.17 -5.86 -18.06
N TRP A 271 -7.54 -5.36 -19.13
CA TRP A 271 -6.13 -4.97 -19.18
C TRP A 271 -5.86 -3.51 -18.78
N THR A 272 -6.60 -3.00 -17.80
CA THR A 272 -6.55 -1.57 -17.38
C THR A 272 -5.46 -1.24 -16.34
N CYS A 273 -4.76 -2.25 -15.83
CA CYS A 273 -3.64 -2.18 -14.87
C CYS A 273 -3.81 -1.13 -13.76
N PRO A 274 -4.88 -1.21 -12.94
CA PRO A 274 -5.19 -0.13 -12.01
C PRO A 274 -4.15 0.03 -10.90
N GLY A 275 -3.49 -1.05 -10.49
CA GLY A 275 -2.38 -0.98 -9.53
C GLY A 275 -1.17 -0.25 -10.08
N ASP A 276 -0.77 -0.54 -11.32
CA ASP A 276 0.38 0.08 -11.97
C ASP A 276 0.11 1.55 -12.30
N HIS A 277 -1.13 1.88 -12.67
CA HIS A 277 -1.56 3.27 -12.89
C HIS A 277 -1.43 4.11 -11.61
N VAL A 278 -1.93 3.62 -10.47
CA VAL A 278 -1.76 4.30 -9.18
C VAL A 278 -0.27 4.41 -8.81
N PHE A 279 0.53 3.39 -9.12
CA PHE A 279 1.97 3.40 -8.86
C PHE A 279 2.70 4.44 -9.73
N TYR A 280 2.32 4.58 -10.99
CA TYR A 280 2.80 5.62 -11.90
C TYR A 280 2.37 7.02 -11.44
N ASP A 281 1.09 7.24 -11.16
CA ASP A 281 0.58 8.54 -10.71
C ASP A 281 1.23 8.98 -9.39
N ALA A 282 1.45 8.05 -8.46
CA ALA A 282 2.21 8.32 -7.25
C ALA A 282 3.65 8.79 -7.57
N SER A 283 4.32 8.21 -8.58
CA SER A 283 5.64 8.65 -9.00
C SER A 283 5.65 10.07 -9.57
N VAL A 284 4.57 10.48 -10.24
CA VAL A 284 4.39 11.84 -10.77
C VAL A 284 4.18 12.84 -9.63
N ILE A 285 3.28 12.51 -8.69
CA ILE A 285 2.97 13.35 -7.53
C ILE A 285 4.22 13.54 -6.67
N TRP A 286 4.85 12.45 -6.27
CA TRP A 286 5.91 12.47 -5.25
C TRP A 286 7.31 12.65 -5.82
N GLY A 287 7.58 12.14 -7.02
CA GLY A 287 8.90 12.16 -7.63
C GLY A 287 9.08 13.29 -8.64
N LEU A 288 8.22 13.36 -9.67
CA LEU A 288 8.34 14.34 -10.75
C LEU A 288 8.04 15.77 -10.26
N VAL A 289 6.81 16.03 -9.81
CA VAL A 289 6.38 17.35 -9.33
C VAL A 289 7.00 17.66 -7.97
N GLY A 290 6.98 16.65 -7.08
CA GLY A 290 7.58 16.65 -5.77
C GLY A 290 6.64 17.11 -4.64
N PRO A 291 6.85 16.63 -3.41
CA PRO A 291 6.04 16.96 -2.24
C PRO A 291 5.98 18.47 -1.99
N ARG A 292 7.05 19.22 -2.27
CA ARG A 292 7.12 20.66 -2.04
C ARG A 292 6.09 21.45 -2.87
N ARG A 293 5.82 21.04 -4.11
CA ARG A 293 4.89 21.72 -5.04
C ARG A 293 3.45 21.22 -4.94
N ILE A 294 3.18 20.14 -4.21
CA ILE A 294 1.81 19.63 -4.01
C ILE A 294 1.35 19.84 -2.57
N PHE A 295 2.15 19.40 -1.61
CA PHE A 295 1.84 19.44 -0.17
C PHE A 295 2.70 20.44 0.61
N GLY A 296 3.69 21.09 -0.01
CA GLY A 296 4.59 22.03 0.66
C GLY A 296 4.12 23.49 0.61
N ASP A 297 5.09 24.39 0.78
CA ASP A 297 4.94 25.84 0.73
C ASP A 297 4.42 26.36 -0.62
N LEU A 298 4.78 25.67 -1.70
CA LEU A 298 4.38 26.01 -3.07
C LEU A 298 3.10 25.28 -3.52
N GLY A 299 2.54 24.41 -2.67
CA GLY A 299 1.51 23.46 -3.05
C GLY A 299 0.09 23.83 -2.64
N TYR A 300 -0.86 23.39 -3.46
CA TYR A 300 -2.29 23.62 -3.24
C TYR A 300 -2.87 22.78 -2.08
N TYR A 301 -2.23 21.67 -1.70
CA TYR A 301 -2.71 20.69 -0.71
C TYR A 301 -1.92 20.73 0.62
N SER A 302 -1.33 21.87 0.96
CA SER A 302 -0.47 22.02 2.15
C SER A 302 -1.14 21.64 3.47
N SER A 303 -2.45 21.89 3.60
CA SER A 303 -3.19 21.56 4.83
C SER A 303 -3.30 20.06 5.09
N ILE A 304 -3.06 19.19 4.11
CA ILE A 304 -3.10 17.73 4.29
C ILE A 304 -1.96 17.27 5.22
N ASN A 305 -0.86 18.00 5.31
CA ASN A 305 0.23 17.68 6.25
C ASN A 305 -0.21 17.73 7.73
N TRP A 306 -1.28 18.45 8.08
CA TRP A 306 -1.84 18.43 9.44
C TRP A 306 -2.31 17.05 9.87
N PHE A 307 -2.59 16.14 8.93
CA PHE A 307 -2.92 14.77 9.26
C PHE A 307 -1.76 14.03 9.95
N PHE A 308 -0.49 14.40 9.72
CA PHE A 308 0.63 13.88 10.51
C PHE A 308 0.46 14.20 12.00
N LEU A 309 0.04 15.42 12.32
CA LEU A 309 -0.20 15.84 13.70
C LEU A 309 -1.44 15.13 14.28
N VAL A 310 -2.54 15.07 13.51
CA VAL A 310 -3.75 14.33 13.93
C VAL A 310 -3.42 12.87 14.24
N GLY A 311 -2.62 12.22 13.39
CA GLY A 311 -2.15 10.86 13.59
C GLY A 311 -1.28 10.70 14.83
N ALA A 312 -0.42 11.69 15.15
CA ALA A 312 0.39 11.64 16.36
C ALA A 312 -0.43 11.83 17.64
N ILE A 313 -1.43 12.72 17.61
CA ILE A 313 -2.25 13.06 18.78
C ILE A 313 -3.30 11.97 19.06
N ALA A 314 -3.91 11.38 18.04
CA ALA A 314 -5.03 10.45 18.23
C ALA A 314 -4.72 9.24 19.15
N PRO A 315 -3.59 8.52 19.01
CA PRO A 315 -3.22 7.46 19.96
C PRO A 315 -2.95 7.98 21.38
N VAL A 316 -2.43 9.20 21.54
CA VAL A 316 -2.22 9.83 22.86
C VAL A 316 -3.55 10.03 23.56
N LEU A 317 -4.57 10.51 22.84
CA LEU A 317 -5.91 10.68 23.39
C LEU A 317 -6.52 9.34 23.84
N VAL A 318 -6.37 8.28 23.06
CA VAL A 318 -6.82 6.94 23.45
C VAL A 318 -6.06 6.43 24.67
N TRP A 319 -4.75 6.66 24.73
CA TRP A 319 -3.92 6.27 25.86
C TRP A 319 -4.31 7.00 27.15
N LEU A 320 -4.54 8.31 27.08
CA LEU A 320 -5.04 9.11 28.20
C LEU A 320 -6.43 8.64 28.64
N ALA A 321 -7.34 8.37 27.70
CA ALA A 321 -8.66 7.86 27.99
C ALA A 321 -8.61 6.47 28.66
N HIS A 322 -7.72 5.59 28.21
CA HIS A 322 -7.49 4.29 28.82
C HIS A 322 -7.01 4.42 30.26
N LYS A 323 -6.11 5.39 30.53
CA LYS A 323 -5.59 5.66 31.88
C LYS A 323 -6.62 6.33 32.80
N ALA A 324 -7.47 7.21 32.27
CA ALA A 324 -8.51 7.90 33.02
C ALA A 324 -9.71 6.99 33.36
N PHE A 325 -10.03 6.02 32.49
CA PHE A 325 -11.14 5.09 32.66
C PHE A 325 -10.68 3.63 32.72
N PRO A 326 -9.96 3.21 33.78
CA PRO A 326 -9.43 1.86 33.90
C PRO A 326 -10.52 0.77 33.89
N ASN A 327 -11.74 1.10 34.31
CA ASN A 327 -12.87 0.18 34.33
C ASN A 327 -13.40 -0.19 32.93
N LYS A 328 -13.01 0.54 31.87
CA LYS A 328 -13.50 0.33 30.50
C LYS A 328 -12.42 -0.34 29.64
N HIS A 329 -12.31 -1.67 29.73
CA HIS A 329 -11.32 -2.45 28.99
C HIS A 329 -11.38 -2.28 27.46
N TRP A 330 -12.54 -1.97 26.89
CA TRP A 330 -12.70 -1.79 25.44
C TRP A 330 -11.90 -0.61 24.87
N ILE A 331 -11.59 0.42 25.68
CA ILE A 331 -10.81 1.59 25.23
C ILE A 331 -9.38 1.17 24.87
N GLY A 332 -8.81 0.21 25.60
CA GLY A 332 -7.49 -0.34 25.30
C GLY A 332 -7.42 -1.16 24.01
N LEU A 333 -8.57 -1.54 23.43
CA LEU A 333 -8.65 -2.28 22.16
C LEU A 333 -8.71 -1.35 20.93
N VAL A 334 -8.84 -0.04 21.14
CA VAL A 334 -8.94 0.93 20.04
C VAL A 334 -7.55 1.16 19.43
N ASN A 335 -7.35 0.63 18.22
CA ASN A 335 -6.11 0.80 17.46
C ASN A 335 -6.27 1.89 16.39
N MET A 336 -5.81 3.10 16.70
CA MET A 336 -5.85 4.26 15.80
C MET A 336 -5.12 4.05 14.47
N PRO A 337 -3.90 3.46 14.44
CA PRO A 337 -3.25 3.09 13.18
C PRO A 337 -4.13 2.28 12.23
N VAL A 338 -4.84 1.27 12.75
CA VAL A 338 -5.74 0.44 11.92
C VAL A 338 -6.93 1.24 11.40
N ILE A 339 -7.47 2.14 12.22
CA ILE A 339 -8.60 3.01 11.81
C ILE A 339 -8.19 3.94 10.66
N PHE A 340 -7.03 4.59 10.77
CA PHE A 340 -6.52 5.47 9.71
C PHE A 340 -6.07 4.68 8.47
N GLY A 341 -5.48 3.50 8.66
CA GLY A 341 -5.04 2.61 7.58
C GLY A 341 -6.16 1.85 6.86
N ALA A 342 -7.43 2.02 7.27
CA ALA A 342 -8.55 1.26 6.74
C ALA A 342 -8.72 1.41 5.22
N ILE A 343 -8.41 2.59 4.66
CA ILE A 343 -8.54 2.86 3.23
C ILE A 343 -7.21 2.78 2.45
N SER A 344 -6.21 2.07 2.99
CA SER A 344 -4.85 2.06 2.43
C SER A 344 -4.74 1.46 1.01
N ASN A 345 -5.66 0.59 0.60
CA ASN A 345 -5.70 0.00 -0.74
C ASN A 345 -6.60 0.78 -1.71
N MET A 346 -7.02 1.99 -1.33
CA MET A 346 -7.95 2.82 -2.07
C MET A 346 -7.26 4.12 -2.50
N PRO A 347 -7.07 4.36 -3.81
CA PRO A 347 -7.25 3.45 -4.96
C PRO A 347 -6.16 2.35 -5.06
N PRO A 348 -6.35 1.24 -5.81
CA PRO A 348 -7.37 1.00 -6.84
C PRO A 348 -8.66 0.33 -6.35
N ALA A 349 -8.75 -0.10 -5.09
CA ALA A 349 -9.95 -0.77 -4.60
C ALA A 349 -11.16 0.19 -4.61
N THR A 350 -12.29 -0.25 -5.16
CA THR A 350 -13.52 0.55 -5.23
C THR A 350 -14.29 0.52 -3.90
N ALA A 351 -15.29 1.39 -3.77
CA ALA A 351 -16.17 1.41 -2.61
C ALA A 351 -16.89 0.06 -2.40
N VAL A 352 -17.22 -0.64 -3.48
CA VAL A 352 -17.88 -1.96 -3.46
C VAL A 352 -17.01 -3.03 -2.80
N ASN A 353 -15.69 -3.00 -3.03
CA ASN A 353 -14.76 -3.93 -2.40
C ASN A 353 -14.78 -3.78 -0.86
N TYR A 354 -14.84 -2.54 -0.39
CA TYR A 354 -14.88 -2.23 1.04
C TYR A 354 -16.23 -2.54 1.68
N THR A 355 -17.37 -2.24 1.05
CA THR A 355 -18.68 -2.66 1.58
C THR A 355 -18.83 -4.17 1.62
N SER A 356 -18.39 -4.87 0.57
CA SER A 356 -18.42 -6.33 0.53
C SER A 356 -17.57 -6.93 1.64
N TRP A 357 -16.36 -6.39 1.86
CA TRP A 357 -15.50 -6.79 2.96
C TRP A 357 -16.15 -6.57 4.34
N VAL A 358 -16.83 -5.44 4.55
CA VAL A 358 -17.56 -5.17 5.80
C VAL A 358 -18.73 -6.13 5.99
N LEU A 359 -19.51 -6.41 4.95
CA LEU A 359 -20.66 -7.31 5.03
C LEU A 359 -20.23 -8.75 5.32
N ILE A 360 -19.23 -9.26 4.60
CA ILE A 360 -18.68 -10.61 4.83
C ILE A 360 -18.02 -10.68 6.21
N GLY A 361 -17.27 -9.64 6.61
CA GLY A 361 -16.66 -9.52 7.93
C GLY A 361 -17.71 -9.52 9.05
N PHE A 362 -18.84 -8.85 8.88
CA PHE A 362 -19.96 -8.87 9.82
C PHE A 362 -20.66 -10.23 9.86
N ALA A 363 -20.94 -10.83 8.70
CA ALA A 363 -21.57 -12.14 8.61
C ALA A 363 -20.72 -13.23 9.27
N SER A 364 -19.40 -13.25 9.03
CA SER A 364 -18.50 -14.21 9.68
C SER A 364 -18.22 -13.85 11.13
N GLY A 365 -17.76 -12.62 11.39
CA GLY A 365 -17.24 -12.18 12.68
C GLY A 365 -18.30 -11.91 13.75
N PHE A 366 -19.53 -11.56 13.36
CA PHE A 366 -20.62 -11.29 14.30
C PHE A 366 -21.69 -12.38 14.25
N VAL A 367 -22.27 -12.65 13.08
CA VAL A 367 -23.40 -13.60 12.96
C VAL A 367 -22.93 -15.04 13.16
N ALA A 368 -22.01 -15.54 12.34
CA ALA A 368 -21.53 -16.91 12.45
C ALA A 368 -20.83 -17.18 13.80
N TYR A 369 -20.06 -16.21 14.30
CA TYR A 369 -19.44 -16.31 15.62
C TYR A 369 -20.47 -16.41 16.77
N ARG A 370 -21.55 -15.62 16.73
CA ARG A 370 -22.54 -15.56 17.82
C ARG A 370 -23.53 -16.72 17.79
N TYR A 371 -24.00 -17.12 16.61
CA TYR A 371 -25.03 -18.17 16.47
C TYR A 371 -24.43 -19.57 16.26
N HIS A 372 -23.23 -19.69 15.67
CA HIS A 372 -22.60 -20.97 15.32
C HIS A 372 -21.12 -21.05 15.72
N ARG A 373 -20.83 -20.71 16.98
CA ARG A 373 -19.46 -20.60 17.51
C ARG A 373 -18.59 -21.84 17.30
N GLY A 374 -19.15 -23.05 17.45
CA GLY A 374 -18.42 -24.30 17.27
C GLY A 374 -18.02 -24.59 15.82
N TRP A 375 -18.87 -24.19 14.86
CA TRP A 375 -18.53 -24.30 13.44
C TRP A 375 -17.48 -23.27 13.06
N TRP A 376 -17.65 -22.02 13.50
CA TRP A 376 -16.74 -20.92 13.21
C TRP A 376 -15.33 -21.18 13.73
N SER A 377 -15.18 -21.62 14.99
CA SER A 377 -13.85 -21.86 15.58
C SER A 377 -13.06 -22.96 14.86
N ARG A 378 -13.75 -23.94 14.27
CA ARG A 378 -13.14 -25.08 13.59
C ARG A 378 -12.81 -24.77 12.13
N HIS A 379 -13.67 -24.06 11.42
CA HIS A 379 -13.58 -23.92 9.96
C HIS A 379 -13.19 -22.53 9.48
N ASN A 380 -13.23 -21.47 10.29
CA ASN A 380 -13.02 -20.10 9.80
C ASN A 380 -11.66 -19.92 9.09
N TYR A 381 -10.58 -20.48 9.64
CA TYR A 381 -9.25 -20.41 9.00
C TYR A 381 -9.16 -21.25 7.73
N VAL A 382 -9.79 -22.43 7.71
CA VAL A 382 -9.83 -23.31 6.53
C VAL A 382 -10.65 -22.65 5.41
N LEU A 383 -11.79 -22.04 5.77
CA LEU A 383 -12.63 -21.28 4.84
C LEU A 383 -11.88 -20.07 4.28
N SER A 384 -11.16 -19.32 5.12
CA SER A 384 -10.31 -18.21 4.65
C SER A 384 -9.28 -18.70 3.63
N GLY A 385 -8.54 -19.77 3.94
CA GLY A 385 -7.56 -20.34 3.01
C GLY A 385 -8.19 -20.89 1.73
N ALA A 386 -9.38 -21.48 1.83
CA ALA A 386 -10.13 -21.98 0.67
C ALA A 386 -10.64 -20.85 -0.24
N LEU A 387 -11.06 -19.71 0.34
CA LEU A 387 -11.46 -18.54 -0.43
C LEU A 387 -10.27 -17.91 -1.15
N ASP A 388 -9.11 -17.78 -0.49
CA ASP A 388 -7.89 -17.24 -1.10
C ASP A 388 -7.38 -18.14 -2.24
N ALA A 389 -7.28 -19.45 -1.99
CA ALA A 389 -6.87 -20.41 -3.02
C ALA A 389 -7.90 -20.51 -4.14
N GLY A 390 -9.20 -20.54 -3.80
CA GLY A 390 -10.29 -20.58 -4.76
C GLY A 390 -10.30 -19.38 -5.69
N LEU A 391 -10.07 -18.18 -5.17
CA LEU A 391 -9.92 -16.97 -5.98
C LEU A 391 -8.74 -17.09 -6.95
N ALA A 392 -7.58 -17.57 -6.49
CA ALA A 392 -6.41 -17.73 -7.34
C ALA A 392 -6.63 -18.75 -8.47
N PHE A 393 -7.16 -19.93 -8.15
CA PHE A 393 -7.45 -20.97 -9.15
C PHE A 393 -8.53 -20.53 -10.13
N MET A 394 -9.62 -19.93 -9.65
CA MET A 394 -10.67 -19.39 -10.51
C MET A 394 -10.15 -18.26 -11.39
N GLY A 395 -9.27 -17.39 -10.89
CA GLY A 395 -8.64 -16.34 -11.67
C GLY A 395 -7.87 -16.89 -12.87
N VAL A 396 -7.04 -17.92 -12.65
CA VAL A 396 -6.30 -18.60 -13.72
C VAL A 396 -7.24 -19.30 -14.70
N LEU A 397 -8.25 -20.00 -14.20
CA LEU A 397 -9.24 -20.69 -15.04
C LEU A 397 -10.01 -19.71 -15.93
N LEU A 398 -10.52 -18.62 -15.35
CA LEU A 398 -11.25 -17.59 -16.08
C LEU A 398 -10.35 -16.89 -17.11
N TYR A 399 -9.08 -16.64 -16.77
CA TYR A 399 -8.13 -16.08 -17.72
C TYR A 399 -7.91 -16.99 -18.94
N LEU A 400 -7.64 -18.29 -18.70
CA LEU A 400 -7.39 -19.24 -19.78
C LEU A 400 -8.63 -19.56 -20.62
N CYS A 401 -9.81 -19.65 -20.00
CA CYS A 401 -11.03 -20.05 -20.69
C CYS A 401 -11.81 -18.89 -21.32
N LEU A 402 -11.80 -17.70 -20.72
CA LEU A 402 -12.62 -16.55 -21.16
C LEU A 402 -11.75 -15.35 -21.53
N GLY A 403 -10.73 -15.05 -20.73
CA GLY A 403 -9.86 -13.88 -20.92
C GLY A 403 -9.08 -13.93 -22.24
N MET A 404 -8.47 -15.08 -22.56
CA MET A 404 -7.72 -15.26 -23.82
C MET A 404 -8.62 -15.21 -25.07
N GLU A 405 -9.85 -15.69 -24.98
CA GLU A 405 -10.84 -15.68 -26.06
C GLU A 405 -11.64 -14.36 -26.12
N HIS A 406 -11.27 -13.36 -25.30
CA HIS A 406 -11.93 -12.05 -25.23
C HIS A 406 -13.44 -12.12 -24.94
N VAL A 407 -13.88 -13.16 -24.22
CA VAL A 407 -15.30 -13.36 -23.87
C VAL A 407 -15.64 -12.64 -22.57
N GLY A 408 -16.31 -11.48 -22.68
CA GLY A 408 -16.84 -10.74 -21.53
C GLY A 408 -18.22 -11.23 -21.10
N LEU A 409 -18.37 -11.68 -19.85
CA LEU A 409 -19.68 -12.02 -19.27
C LEU A 409 -20.27 -10.80 -18.54
N LYS A 410 -21.32 -10.22 -19.10
CA LYS A 410 -22.04 -9.12 -18.44
C LYS A 410 -23.06 -9.65 -17.45
N TRP A 411 -22.85 -9.38 -16.17
CA TRP A 411 -23.79 -9.70 -15.08
C TRP A 411 -23.83 -8.56 -14.06
N TRP A 412 -24.83 -8.56 -13.17
CA TRP A 412 -25.07 -7.49 -12.19
C TRP A 412 -23.84 -7.10 -11.34
N GLY A 413 -22.93 -8.03 -11.07
CA GLY A 413 -21.72 -7.78 -10.30
C GLY A 413 -20.47 -7.44 -11.13
N ASN A 414 -20.57 -7.36 -12.46
CA ASN A 414 -19.42 -7.05 -13.33
C ASN A 414 -19.17 -5.54 -13.48
N ASP A 415 -20.19 -4.70 -13.26
CA ASP A 415 -20.03 -3.25 -13.28
C ASP A 415 -19.50 -2.79 -11.92
N SER A 416 -18.19 -2.51 -11.87
CA SER A 416 -17.39 -2.32 -10.65
C SER A 416 -17.85 -1.18 -9.73
N GLU A 417 -18.63 -0.22 -10.23
CA GLU A 417 -19.08 0.94 -9.44
C GLU A 417 -20.59 1.14 -9.36
N GLY A 418 -21.41 0.46 -10.19
CA GLY A 418 -22.88 0.57 -10.19
C GLY A 418 -23.47 1.99 -10.34
N CYS A 419 -22.64 3.03 -10.39
CA CYS A 419 -22.99 4.44 -10.42
C CYS A 419 -22.07 5.19 -11.41
N PRO A 420 -22.47 5.33 -12.68
CA PRO A 420 -21.66 6.01 -13.69
C PRO A 420 -21.43 7.51 -13.40
N LEU A 421 -22.16 8.09 -12.44
CA LEU A 421 -21.98 9.48 -12.01
C LEU A 421 -20.79 9.67 -11.05
N ALA A 422 -20.28 8.60 -10.42
CA ALA A 422 -19.16 8.70 -9.47
C ALA A 422 -17.84 9.07 -10.16
N SER A 423 -17.70 8.70 -11.43
CA SER A 423 -16.57 9.01 -12.31
C SER A 423 -16.70 10.36 -13.01
N CYS A 424 -17.78 11.11 -12.76
CA CYS A 424 -18.05 12.39 -13.42
C CYS A 424 -17.91 13.59 -12.46
N PRO A 425 -17.41 14.74 -12.97
CA PRO A 425 -17.44 15.99 -12.21
C PRO A 425 -18.87 16.53 -12.09
N THR A 426 -19.14 17.31 -11.04
CA THR A 426 -20.46 17.89 -10.75
C THR A 426 -20.50 19.41 -10.86
N GLN A 427 -19.36 20.04 -11.17
CA GLN A 427 -19.24 21.48 -11.34
C GLN A 427 -19.87 21.92 -12.67
N GLN A 428 -20.73 22.94 -12.62
CA GLN A 428 -21.33 23.54 -13.82
C GLN A 428 -20.26 24.10 -14.75
N GLY A 429 -20.38 23.81 -16.05
CA GLY A 429 -19.48 24.28 -17.11
C GLY A 429 -18.23 23.43 -17.36
N VAL A 430 -18.02 22.34 -16.60
CA VAL A 430 -16.93 21.39 -16.84
C VAL A 430 -17.42 20.29 -17.78
N VAL A 431 -16.90 20.27 -19.02
CA VAL A 431 -17.28 19.28 -20.03
C VAL A 431 -16.26 18.15 -20.06
N VAL A 432 -16.65 16.97 -19.60
CA VAL A 432 -15.83 15.74 -19.69
C VAL A 432 -16.51 14.75 -20.62
N LYS A 433 -15.74 14.16 -21.54
CA LYS A 433 -16.24 13.18 -22.52
C LYS A 433 -16.87 11.99 -21.78
N GLY A 434 -18.14 11.69 -22.07
CA GLY A 434 -18.88 10.58 -21.46
C GLY A 434 -19.68 10.93 -20.20
N CYS A 435 -19.61 12.18 -19.72
CA CYS A 435 -20.37 12.66 -18.57
C CYS A 435 -21.56 13.54 -18.99
N PRO A 436 -22.69 13.50 -18.26
CA PRO A 436 -23.80 14.41 -18.48
C PRO A 436 -23.37 15.85 -18.16
N LEU A 437 -23.81 16.80 -18.98
CA LEU A 437 -23.64 18.23 -18.70
C LEU A 437 -24.56 18.62 -17.53
N VAL A 438 -23.96 19.21 -16.48
CA VAL A 438 -24.65 19.72 -15.28
C VAL A 438 -24.90 21.21 -15.37
#